data_AF-V6Z1V6-F1
#
_entry.id   AF-V6Z1V6-F1
#
_cell.length_a   1.000
_cell.length_b   1.000
_cell.length_c   1.000
_cell.angle_alpha   90.00
_cell.angle_beta   90.00
_cell.angle_gamma   90.00
#
_symmetry.space_group_name_H-M   'P 1'
#
loop_
_entity.id
_entity.type
_entity.pdbx_description
1 polymer ?
#
loop_
_entity_poly.entity_id
_entity_poly.type
_entity_poly.pdbx_seq_one_letter_code
_entity_poly.pdbx_strand_id
1 'polypeptide(L)'
;MQIESLLLSEIVPYGNNVKKHPKYQIEQIKESIETFGNNDPIAIDENNVIIEGHGRYLALQELGYDEVPVIRLKHLSENQKRAYILAHNKITLNTDFDMELLKKELTTIMDIDMTQFGFSVNLLASPLTGEKEEPSEEEEETEPITQGNLYQLGRHRLMCGDATNKDHLEKLLDGTEVDLYITDPPYNVAYTGKTSEALTIQNDQMETSAFQAFLTAAFQAVDPHLKAGAAFYIWHADSERLSFSQAISAAGWLEKQCLIWVKDSFVLGRQDYQWQHEPCLYGWKPGAKHYFVSDFSLSTVFETSLEEKSKAELIDFIKSYQEGQPTSILRVNRPQANQDHPTMKPLALIERLVRHSSRQEDVVLDTFAGSGSTLMVCEQLNRINYSMELDPKYVHRILNRFERETGIIPKQLF
;
A
#
# COMPACT_ATOMS: atom_id res chain seq x y z
N MET A 1 -34.31 -12.86 -16.95
CA MET A 1 -33.49 -12.17 -17.96
C MET A 1 -33.34 -13.10 -19.14
N GLN A 2 -33.43 -12.58 -20.37
CA GLN A 2 -33.27 -13.37 -21.60
C GLN A 2 -31.91 -13.03 -22.20
N ILE A 3 -31.13 -14.05 -22.56
CA ILE A 3 -29.87 -13.89 -23.28
C ILE A 3 -30.19 -13.90 -24.77
N GLU A 4 -29.67 -12.93 -25.51
CA GLU A 4 -29.79 -12.83 -26.97
C GLU A 4 -28.40 -12.72 -27.61
N SER A 5 -28.25 -13.16 -28.86
CA SER A 5 -27.02 -12.95 -29.64
C SER A 5 -27.08 -11.58 -30.30
N LEU A 6 -25.99 -10.82 -30.25
CA LEU A 6 -25.86 -9.52 -30.90
C LEU A 6 -24.49 -9.39 -31.57
N LEU A 7 -24.44 -8.69 -32.70
CA LEU A 7 -23.17 -8.36 -33.35
C LEU A 7 -22.35 -7.46 -32.42
N LEU A 8 -21.07 -7.80 -32.22
CA LEU A 8 -20.17 -7.03 -31.35
C LEU A 8 -20.02 -5.57 -31.83
N SER A 9 -20.10 -5.36 -33.14
CA SER A 9 -20.05 -4.03 -33.77
C SER A 9 -21.27 -3.14 -33.47
N GLU A 10 -22.39 -3.73 -33.02
CA GLU A 10 -23.59 -3.00 -32.64
C GLU A 10 -23.60 -2.56 -31.17
N ILE A 11 -22.64 -3.02 -30.36
CA ILE A 11 -22.50 -2.67 -28.95
C ILE A 11 -21.76 -1.33 -28.82
N VAL A 12 -22.31 -0.44 -27.99
CA VAL A 12 -21.79 0.92 -27.80
C VAL A 12 -21.17 1.06 -26.41
N PRO A 13 -19.85 1.34 -26.29
CA PRO A 13 -19.24 1.59 -24.99
C PRO A 13 -19.83 2.82 -24.30
N TYR A 14 -20.15 2.70 -23.00
CA TYR A 14 -20.58 3.85 -22.21
C TYR A 14 -19.43 4.85 -22.03
N GLY A 15 -19.58 6.05 -22.62
CA GLY A 15 -18.51 7.06 -22.70
C GLY A 15 -18.04 7.65 -21.36
N ASN A 16 -18.82 7.52 -20.29
CA ASN A 16 -18.47 8.00 -18.94
C ASN A 16 -18.13 6.85 -17.98
N ASN A 17 -17.62 5.72 -18.49
CA ASN A 17 -17.17 4.63 -17.62
C ASN A 17 -15.93 5.09 -16.82
N VAL A 18 -16.05 5.08 -15.48
CA VAL A 18 -14.99 5.49 -14.57
C VAL A 18 -13.96 4.37 -14.30
N LYS A 19 -14.31 3.11 -14.60
CA LYS A 19 -13.42 1.96 -14.42
C LYS A 19 -12.42 1.91 -15.56
N LYS A 20 -11.13 1.96 -15.23
CA LYS A 20 -10.04 1.78 -16.19
C LYS A 20 -9.82 0.29 -16.43
N HIS A 21 -9.54 -0.07 -17.68
CA HIS A 21 -9.23 -1.43 -18.11
C HIS A 21 -7.79 -1.49 -18.62
N PRO A 22 -6.79 -1.70 -17.74
CA PRO A 22 -5.40 -1.82 -18.15
C PRO A 22 -5.18 -3.09 -18.97
N LYS A 23 -4.15 -3.09 -19.83
CA LYS A 23 -3.86 -4.21 -20.75
C LYS A 23 -3.77 -5.57 -20.06
N TYR A 24 -3.09 -5.66 -18.91
CA TYR A 24 -2.95 -6.93 -18.18
C TYR A 24 -4.31 -7.52 -17.77
N GLN A 25 -5.29 -6.67 -17.39
CA GLN A 25 -6.62 -7.13 -17.03
C GLN A 25 -7.36 -7.68 -18.25
N ILE A 26 -7.18 -7.05 -19.42
CA ILE A 26 -7.77 -7.53 -20.67
C ILE A 26 -7.18 -8.89 -21.06
N GLU A 27 -5.86 -9.07 -20.94
CA GLU A 27 -5.22 -10.37 -21.18
C GLU A 27 -5.74 -11.46 -20.24
N GLN A 28 -5.91 -11.19 -18.95
CA GLN A 28 -6.51 -12.16 -18.00
C GLN A 28 -7.94 -12.56 -18.40
N ILE A 29 -8.75 -11.61 -18.88
CA ILE A 29 -10.10 -11.90 -19.36
C ILE A 29 -10.05 -12.74 -20.65
N LYS A 30 -9.11 -12.45 -21.56
CA LYS A 30 -8.92 -13.22 -22.80
C LYS A 30 -8.55 -14.66 -22.49
N GLU A 31 -7.55 -14.87 -21.63
CA GLU A 31 -7.14 -16.21 -21.21
C GLU A 31 -8.30 -16.98 -20.58
N SER A 32 -9.11 -16.29 -19.75
CA SER A 32 -10.30 -16.89 -19.14
C SER A 32 -11.33 -17.31 -20.18
N ILE A 33 -11.54 -16.52 -21.23
CA ILE A 33 -12.48 -16.84 -22.32
C ILE A 33 -11.95 -18.00 -23.17
N GLU A 34 -10.65 -18.04 -23.47
CA GLU A 34 -10.04 -19.13 -24.24
C GLU A 34 -10.04 -20.45 -23.45
N THR A 35 -9.78 -20.40 -22.15
CA THR A 35 -9.74 -21.57 -21.27
C THR A 35 -11.12 -22.10 -20.92
N PHE A 36 -12.04 -21.23 -20.49
CA PHE A 36 -13.33 -21.64 -19.92
C PHE A 36 -14.52 -21.39 -20.84
N GLY A 37 -14.32 -20.69 -21.95
CA GLY A 37 -15.39 -20.20 -22.82
C GLY A 37 -15.97 -18.87 -22.37
N ASN A 38 -16.68 -18.21 -23.30
CA ASN A 38 -17.40 -16.97 -23.02
C ASN A 38 -18.74 -17.25 -22.30
N ASN A 39 -18.68 -17.43 -20.98
CA ASN A 39 -19.82 -17.88 -20.18
C ASN A 39 -20.73 -16.75 -19.66
N ASP A 40 -20.23 -15.52 -19.63
CA ASP A 40 -20.95 -14.37 -19.07
C ASP A 40 -21.35 -13.37 -20.17
N PRO A 41 -22.64 -13.07 -20.33
CA PRO A 41 -23.10 -12.11 -21.33
C PRO A 41 -22.75 -10.65 -20.96
N ILE A 42 -22.62 -9.79 -21.96
CA ILE A 42 -22.50 -8.33 -21.76
C ILE A 42 -23.87 -7.77 -21.44
N ALA A 43 -24.01 -6.97 -20.37
CA ALA A 43 -25.27 -6.29 -20.09
C ALA A 43 -25.33 -4.95 -20.80
N ILE A 44 -26.39 -4.72 -21.58
CA ILE A 44 -26.61 -3.51 -22.37
C ILE A 44 -27.97 -2.89 -22.09
N ASP A 45 -28.11 -1.61 -22.41
CA ASP A 45 -29.41 -0.93 -22.39
C ASP A 45 -30.20 -1.13 -23.70
N GLU A 46 -31.35 -0.47 -23.83
CA GLU A 46 -32.18 -0.50 -25.04
C GLU A 46 -31.52 0.11 -26.29
N ASN A 47 -30.47 0.91 -26.12
CA ASN A 47 -29.70 1.55 -27.19
C ASN A 47 -28.36 0.85 -27.44
N ASN A 48 -28.21 -0.39 -26.97
CA ASN A 48 -26.98 -1.19 -27.02
C ASN A 48 -25.79 -0.59 -26.24
N VAL A 49 -26.04 0.33 -25.30
CA VAL A 49 -24.97 0.92 -24.49
C VAL A 49 -24.59 -0.03 -23.37
N ILE A 50 -23.28 -0.30 -23.22
CA ILE A 50 -22.76 -1.20 -22.18
C ILE A 50 -23.07 -0.64 -20.80
N ILE A 51 -23.82 -1.43 -20.02
CA ILE A 51 -24.04 -1.22 -18.59
C ILE A 51 -23.01 -2.03 -17.78
N GLU A 52 -22.70 -3.25 -18.22
CA GLU A 52 -21.77 -4.16 -17.54
C GLU A 52 -20.93 -4.93 -18.56
N GLY A 53 -19.66 -5.17 -18.24
CA GLY A 53 -18.79 -6.02 -19.06
C GLY A 53 -17.87 -5.27 -20.03
N HIS A 54 -17.52 -4.01 -19.78
CA HIS A 54 -16.59 -3.25 -20.64
C HIS A 54 -15.24 -3.96 -20.88
N GLY A 55 -14.64 -4.55 -19.84
CA GLY A 55 -13.40 -5.33 -19.99
C GLY A 55 -13.60 -6.56 -20.88
N ARG A 56 -14.77 -7.23 -20.75
CA ARG A 56 -15.14 -8.38 -21.58
C ARG A 56 -15.40 -7.99 -23.03
N TYR A 57 -16.05 -6.85 -23.27
CA TYR A 57 -16.21 -6.30 -24.62
C TYR A 57 -14.86 -6.09 -25.31
N LEU A 58 -13.89 -5.47 -24.62
CA LEU A 58 -12.55 -5.25 -25.15
C LEU A 58 -11.82 -6.58 -25.42
N ALA A 59 -11.90 -7.54 -24.49
CA ALA A 59 -11.31 -8.87 -24.67
C ALA A 59 -11.92 -9.62 -25.88
N LEU A 60 -13.25 -9.64 -26.01
CA LEU A 60 -13.95 -10.29 -27.12
C LEU A 60 -13.63 -9.63 -28.46
N GLN A 61 -13.43 -8.32 -28.48
CA GLN A 61 -12.99 -7.59 -29.66
C GLN A 61 -11.58 -8.00 -30.09
N GLU A 62 -10.64 -8.15 -29.15
CA GLU A 62 -9.28 -8.60 -29.44
C GLU A 62 -9.21 -10.08 -29.87
N LEU A 63 -10.11 -10.93 -29.34
CA LEU A 63 -10.25 -12.33 -29.72
C LEU A 63 -10.98 -12.54 -31.06
N GLY A 64 -11.51 -11.48 -31.67
CA GLY A 64 -12.14 -11.54 -33.00
C GLY A 64 -13.55 -12.14 -33.01
N TYR A 65 -14.33 -11.99 -31.94
CA TYR A 65 -15.74 -12.41 -31.94
C TYR A 65 -16.60 -11.47 -32.80
N ASP A 66 -17.41 -12.04 -33.69
CA ASP A 66 -18.39 -11.29 -34.49
C ASP A 66 -19.74 -11.13 -33.77
N GLU A 67 -20.22 -12.21 -33.14
CA GLU A 67 -21.47 -12.24 -32.36
C GLU A 67 -21.19 -12.66 -30.92
N VAL A 68 -21.88 -12.00 -29.98
CA VAL A 68 -21.70 -12.22 -28.55
C VAL A 68 -23.04 -12.30 -27.81
N PRO A 69 -23.14 -13.09 -26.73
CA PRO A 69 -24.32 -13.13 -25.90
C PRO A 69 -24.45 -11.84 -25.09
N VAL A 70 -25.64 -11.25 -25.09
CA VAL A 70 -25.97 -10.03 -24.35
C VAL A 70 -27.24 -10.20 -23.53
N ILE A 71 -27.34 -9.45 -22.43
CA ILE A 71 -28.58 -9.28 -21.67
C ILE A 71 -29.01 -7.82 -21.75
N ARG A 72 -30.28 -7.60 -22.10
CA ARG A 72 -30.83 -6.25 -22.23
C ARG A 72 -31.62 -5.80 -21.01
N LEU A 73 -31.16 -4.75 -20.35
CA LEU A 73 -31.73 -4.25 -19.09
C LEU A 73 -32.78 -3.13 -19.32
N LYS A 74 -33.86 -3.44 -20.05
CA LYS A 74 -34.93 -2.48 -20.42
C LYS A 74 -35.74 -1.91 -19.25
N HIS A 75 -35.61 -2.50 -18.05
CA HIS A 75 -36.42 -2.16 -16.89
C HIS A 75 -35.82 -1.06 -16.02
N LEU A 76 -34.57 -0.65 -16.29
CA LEU A 76 -33.87 0.38 -15.55
C LEU A 76 -34.11 1.76 -16.16
N SER A 77 -34.47 2.74 -15.33
CA SER A 77 -34.44 4.15 -15.72
C SER A 77 -33.02 4.64 -15.95
N GLU A 78 -32.83 5.76 -16.66
CA GLU A 78 -31.51 6.36 -16.91
C GLU A 78 -30.65 6.56 -15.65
N ASN A 79 -31.27 7.03 -14.56
CA ASN A 79 -30.56 7.20 -13.29
C ASN A 79 -30.19 5.86 -12.67
N GLN A 80 -31.05 4.84 -12.77
CA GLN A 80 -30.75 3.50 -12.29
C GLN A 80 -29.64 2.84 -13.11
N LYS A 81 -29.59 3.05 -14.43
CA LYS A 81 -28.47 2.57 -15.27
C LYS A 81 -27.14 3.15 -14.80
N ARG A 82 -27.07 4.47 -14.61
CA ARG A 82 -25.86 5.16 -14.11
C ARG A 82 -25.44 4.66 -12.73
N ALA A 83 -26.39 4.54 -11.81
CA ALA A 83 -26.14 4.02 -10.47
C ALA A 83 -25.66 2.56 -10.53
N TYR A 84 -26.27 1.74 -11.40
CA TYR A 84 -25.92 0.33 -11.56
C TYR A 84 -24.51 0.13 -12.12
N ILE A 85 -24.09 0.93 -13.12
CA ILE A 85 -22.71 0.90 -13.64
C ILE A 85 -21.70 1.14 -12.50
N LEU A 86 -21.96 2.14 -11.65
CA LEU A 86 -21.09 2.46 -10.51
C LEU A 86 -21.15 1.39 -9.42
N ALA A 87 -22.35 0.92 -9.08
CA ALA A 87 -22.55 -0.10 -8.06
C ALA A 87 -21.90 -1.42 -8.45
N HIS A 88 -22.10 -1.89 -9.68
CA HIS A 88 -21.48 -3.11 -10.17
C HIS A 88 -19.95 -2.99 -10.14
N ASN A 89 -19.38 -1.88 -10.62
CA ASN A 89 -17.94 -1.64 -10.56
C ASN A 89 -17.39 -1.64 -9.13
N LYS A 90 -18.15 -1.15 -8.16
CA LYS A 90 -17.74 -1.02 -6.76
C LYS A 90 -17.96 -2.29 -5.96
N ILE A 91 -19.07 -3.00 -6.15
CA ILE A 91 -19.43 -4.21 -5.41
C ILE A 91 -18.42 -5.33 -5.68
N THR A 92 -17.95 -5.49 -6.93
CA THR A 92 -16.89 -6.47 -7.26
C THR A 92 -15.54 -6.14 -6.59
N LEU A 93 -15.33 -4.90 -6.15
CA LEU A 93 -14.13 -4.45 -5.44
C LEU A 93 -14.29 -4.48 -3.91
N ASN A 94 -15.48 -4.79 -3.39
CA ASN A 94 -15.81 -4.68 -1.97
C ASN A 94 -15.81 -6.02 -1.23
N THR A 95 -15.31 -7.09 -1.86
CA THR A 95 -15.28 -8.43 -1.27
C THR A 95 -13.91 -9.05 -1.46
N ASP A 96 -13.36 -9.61 -0.39
CA ASP A 96 -12.14 -10.40 -0.40
C ASP A 96 -12.45 -11.90 -0.40
N PHE A 97 -11.44 -12.72 -0.70
CA PHE A 97 -11.54 -14.17 -0.57
C PHE A 97 -11.34 -14.61 0.88
N ASP A 98 -12.07 -15.66 1.29
CA ASP A 98 -11.63 -16.48 2.43
C ASP A 98 -10.37 -17.23 2.00
N MET A 99 -9.23 -16.81 2.54
CA MET A 99 -7.93 -17.30 2.10
C MET A 99 -7.70 -18.78 2.41
N GLU A 100 -8.34 -19.32 3.46
CA GLU A 100 -8.20 -20.73 3.83
C GLU A 100 -9.01 -21.61 2.87
N LEU A 101 -10.25 -21.20 2.56
CA LEU A 101 -11.07 -21.89 1.57
C LEU A 101 -10.49 -21.74 0.15
N LEU A 102 -10.00 -20.55 -0.21
CA LEU A 102 -9.40 -20.29 -1.52
C LEU A 102 -8.17 -21.17 -1.75
N LYS A 103 -7.27 -21.29 -0.76
CA LYS A 103 -6.12 -22.20 -0.83
C LYS A 103 -6.55 -23.64 -1.07
N LYS A 104 -7.51 -24.11 -0.29
CA LYS A 104 -8.05 -25.46 -0.42
C LYS A 104 -8.60 -25.71 -1.82
N GLU A 105 -9.34 -24.77 -2.39
CA GLU A 105 -9.87 -24.90 -3.75
C GLU A 105 -8.78 -24.77 -4.82
N LEU A 106 -7.80 -23.87 -4.66
CA LEU A 106 -6.71 -23.73 -5.64
C LEU A 106 -5.81 -24.98 -5.67
N THR A 107 -5.57 -25.63 -4.52
CA THR A 107 -4.77 -26.88 -4.48
C THR A 107 -5.44 -28.08 -5.14
N THR A 108 -6.77 -28.08 -5.29
CA THR A 108 -7.48 -29.18 -5.97
C THR A 108 -7.51 -29.02 -7.49
N ILE A 109 -7.21 -27.82 -8.00
CA ILE A 109 -7.15 -27.51 -9.43
C ILE A 109 -5.73 -27.72 -9.93
N MET A 110 -5.41 -28.93 -10.42
CA MET A 110 -4.07 -29.28 -10.91
C MET A 110 -3.90 -29.17 -12.42
N ASP A 111 -5.00 -29.24 -13.18
CA ASP A 111 -4.97 -29.34 -14.64
C ASP A 111 -4.99 -27.98 -15.36
N ILE A 112 -5.09 -26.88 -14.60
CA ILE A 112 -5.25 -25.52 -15.12
C ILE A 112 -4.28 -24.59 -14.37
N ASP A 113 -3.49 -23.83 -15.12
CA ASP A 113 -2.57 -22.83 -14.56
C ASP A 113 -3.33 -21.59 -14.08
N MET A 114 -3.71 -21.59 -12.80
CA MET A 114 -4.51 -20.52 -12.21
C MET A 114 -3.75 -19.18 -12.11
N THR A 115 -2.43 -19.17 -12.30
CA THR A 115 -1.61 -17.94 -12.26
C THR A 115 -1.97 -16.97 -13.38
N GLN A 116 -2.40 -17.50 -14.53
CA GLN A 116 -2.75 -16.74 -15.72
C GLN A 116 -4.06 -15.94 -15.52
N PHE A 117 -4.91 -16.34 -14.57
CA PHE A 117 -6.11 -15.61 -14.16
C PHE A 117 -5.86 -14.68 -12.95
N GLY A 118 -4.59 -14.51 -12.56
CA GLY A 118 -4.21 -13.67 -11.41
C GLY A 118 -4.17 -14.41 -10.07
N PHE A 119 -4.32 -15.73 -10.04
CA PHE A 119 -4.12 -16.54 -8.82
C PHE A 119 -2.72 -17.15 -8.82
N SER A 120 -1.72 -16.36 -8.41
CA SER A 120 -0.34 -16.84 -8.34
C SER A 120 -0.16 -17.99 -7.33
N VAL A 121 0.75 -18.92 -7.62
CA VAL A 121 1.14 -20.06 -6.76
C VAL A 121 1.68 -19.64 -5.37
N ASN A 122 1.92 -18.36 -5.12
CA ASN A 122 2.27 -17.85 -3.79
C ASN A 122 1.06 -17.57 -2.88
N LEU A 123 -0.18 -17.77 -3.36
CA LEU A 123 -1.31 -18.02 -2.46
C LEU A 123 -1.28 -19.44 -1.88
N LEU A 124 -0.57 -20.39 -2.52
CA LEU A 124 -0.62 -21.83 -2.23
C LEU A 124 0.45 -22.33 -1.26
N ALA A 125 1.36 -21.49 -0.78
CA ALA A 125 2.34 -21.84 0.26
C ALA A 125 1.86 -21.36 1.65
N SER A 126 0.82 -22.01 2.17
CA SER A 126 0.78 -22.30 3.62
C SER A 126 0.71 -23.80 3.78
N PRO A 127 1.72 -24.45 4.38
CA PRO A 127 1.54 -25.81 4.83
C PRO A 127 0.55 -25.81 6.00
N LEU A 128 -0.64 -26.36 5.78
CA LEU A 128 -1.46 -26.89 6.85
C LEU A 128 -0.94 -28.29 7.19
N THR A 129 0.06 -28.37 8.06
CA THR A 129 0.19 -29.51 8.97
C THR A 129 0.42 -28.98 10.37
N GLY A 130 -0.58 -29.17 11.23
CA GLY A 130 -0.40 -29.12 12.65
C GLY A 130 0.45 -30.29 13.11
N GLU A 131 1.75 -30.20 12.90
CA GLU A 131 2.80 -30.76 13.75
C GLU A 131 3.93 -29.72 13.76
N LYS A 132 4.48 -29.44 14.95
CA LYS A 132 5.61 -28.53 15.10
C LYS A 132 6.80 -29.11 14.36
N GLU A 133 7.08 -28.63 13.16
CA GLU A 133 8.40 -28.71 12.55
C GLU A 133 8.88 -27.29 12.28
N GLU A 134 10.03 -26.96 12.86
CA GLU A 134 10.79 -25.75 12.59
C GLU A 134 11.06 -25.70 11.07
N PRO A 135 10.82 -24.57 10.38
CA PRO A 135 11.18 -24.49 8.97
C PRO A 135 12.70 -24.65 8.88
N SER A 136 13.15 -25.75 8.28
CA SER A 136 14.52 -25.85 7.82
C SER A 136 14.67 -24.86 6.66
N GLU A 137 15.60 -23.94 6.83
CA GLU A 137 16.06 -23.00 5.82
C GLU A 137 16.66 -23.80 4.65
N GLU A 138 15.86 -24.12 3.63
CA GLU A 138 16.41 -24.32 2.30
C GLU A 138 16.58 -22.94 1.67
N GLU A 139 17.73 -22.33 1.99
CA GLU A 139 18.25 -21.15 1.30
C GLU A 139 18.45 -21.52 -0.17
N GLU A 140 17.64 -20.95 -1.08
CA GLU A 140 18.13 -20.79 -2.45
C GLU A 140 19.43 -19.96 -2.36
N GLU A 141 20.53 -20.51 -2.89
CA GLU A 141 21.86 -19.88 -2.95
C GLU A 141 21.80 -18.55 -3.73
N THR A 142 21.33 -17.52 -3.05
CA THR A 142 21.57 -16.12 -3.40
C THR A 142 22.74 -15.65 -2.55
N GLU A 143 23.65 -14.87 -3.14
CA GLU A 143 24.78 -14.33 -2.36
C GLU A 143 24.23 -13.62 -1.10
N PRO A 144 24.89 -13.82 0.07
CA PRO A 144 24.38 -13.27 1.31
C PRO A 144 24.28 -11.75 1.19
N ILE A 145 23.09 -11.20 1.47
CA ILE A 145 22.88 -9.75 1.48
C ILE A 145 23.77 -9.16 2.57
N THR A 146 24.58 -8.18 2.21
CA THR A 146 25.49 -7.47 3.12
C THR A 146 25.31 -5.97 3.00
N GLN A 147 25.74 -5.24 4.04
CA GLN A 147 25.71 -3.78 4.01
C GLN A 147 26.52 -3.24 2.82
N GLY A 148 25.92 -2.29 2.12
CA GLY A 148 26.44 -1.70 0.90
C GLY A 148 25.82 -2.29 -0.38
N ASN A 149 25.16 -3.46 -0.32
CA ASN A 149 24.51 -4.01 -1.50
C ASN A 149 23.34 -3.12 -1.96
N LEU A 150 23.30 -2.86 -3.26
CA LEU A 150 22.30 -2.02 -3.90
C LEU A 150 21.53 -2.85 -4.93
N TYR A 151 20.21 -2.80 -4.87
CA TYR A 151 19.32 -3.51 -5.78
C TYR A 151 18.50 -2.52 -6.60
N GLN A 152 18.39 -2.79 -7.90
CA GLN A 152 17.50 -2.12 -8.83
C GLN A 152 16.19 -2.91 -8.93
N LEU A 153 15.06 -2.26 -8.67
CA LEU A 153 13.72 -2.84 -8.68
C LEU A 153 12.85 -2.06 -9.68
N GLY A 154 12.96 -2.38 -10.97
CA GLY A 154 12.33 -1.59 -12.03
C GLY A 154 12.91 -0.16 -12.04
N ARG A 155 12.09 0.85 -11.70
CA ARG A 155 12.53 2.25 -11.53
C ARG A 155 13.01 2.58 -10.11
N HIS A 156 12.79 1.68 -9.16
CA HIS A 156 13.09 1.85 -7.75
C HIS A 156 14.48 1.34 -7.40
N ARG A 157 14.98 1.71 -6.22
CA ARG A 157 16.23 1.20 -5.67
C ARG A 157 16.04 0.85 -4.20
N LEU A 158 16.65 -0.25 -3.77
CA LEU A 158 16.72 -0.66 -2.37
C LEU A 158 18.18 -0.92 -2.01
N MET A 159 18.66 -0.32 -0.92
CA MET A 159 19.99 -0.58 -0.39
C MET A 159 19.91 -1.27 0.97
N CYS A 160 20.74 -2.30 1.17
CA CYS A 160 21.11 -2.72 2.52
C CYS A 160 22.12 -1.71 3.07
N GLY A 161 21.73 -0.84 3.99
CA GLY A 161 22.59 0.29 4.37
C GLY A 161 22.18 0.99 5.66
N ASP A 162 23.16 1.69 6.23
CA ASP A 162 22.99 2.59 7.37
C ASP A 162 22.54 3.99 6.95
N ALA A 163 21.38 4.43 7.45
CA ALA A 163 20.79 5.74 7.22
C ALA A 163 21.64 6.92 7.73
N THR A 164 22.61 6.68 8.62
CA THR A 164 23.57 7.69 9.10
C THR A 164 24.79 7.83 8.20
N ASN A 165 25.00 6.89 7.27
CA ASN A 165 26.15 6.85 6.39
C ASN A 165 25.89 7.63 5.10
N LYS A 166 26.63 8.72 4.91
CA LYS A 166 26.52 9.61 3.74
C LYS A 166 26.90 8.90 2.44
N ASP A 167 27.93 8.04 2.46
CA ASP A 167 28.38 7.32 1.27
C ASP A 167 27.30 6.33 0.79
N HIS A 168 26.53 5.76 1.71
CA HIS A 168 25.39 4.90 1.37
C HIS A 168 24.27 5.70 0.69
N LEU A 169 23.91 6.88 1.22
CA LEU A 169 22.91 7.75 0.60
C LEU A 169 23.37 8.27 -0.77
N GLU A 170 24.62 8.69 -0.89
CA GLU A 170 25.20 9.11 -2.17
C GLU A 170 25.11 8.01 -3.23
N LYS A 171 25.45 6.77 -2.87
CA LYS A 171 25.33 5.61 -3.77
C LYS A 171 23.89 5.25 -4.10
N LEU A 172 22.99 5.24 -3.12
CA LEU A 172 21.57 4.92 -3.32
C LEU A 172 20.92 5.92 -4.30
N LEU A 173 21.17 7.21 -4.08
CA LEU A 173 20.52 8.30 -4.80
C LEU A 173 21.22 8.63 -6.13
N ASP A 174 22.54 8.41 -6.24
CA ASP A 174 23.33 8.60 -7.48
C ASP A 174 23.10 9.98 -8.12
N GLY A 175 23.18 11.02 -7.29
CA GLY A 175 22.94 12.42 -7.69
C GLY A 175 21.46 12.81 -7.91
N THR A 176 20.53 11.87 -7.74
CA THR A 176 19.09 12.15 -7.81
C THR A 176 18.63 12.94 -6.60
N GLU A 177 17.95 14.06 -6.83
CA GLU A 177 17.34 14.86 -5.77
C GLU A 177 15.96 14.32 -5.37
N VAL A 178 15.63 14.41 -4.08
CA VAL A 178 14.43 13.84 -3.45
C VAL A 178 13.33 14.91 -3.29
N ASP A 179 12.11 14.57 -3.69
CA ASP A 179 10.93 15.43 -3.61
C ASP A 179 10.14 15.26 -2.30
N LEU A 180 10.16 14.05 -1.74
CA LEU A 180 9.40 13.67 -0.55
C LEU A 180 10.17 12.67 0.31
N TYR A 181 10.23 12.92 1.61
CA TYR A 181 10.83 12.00 2.58
C TYR A 181 9.76 11.41 3.50
N ILE A 182 9.55 10.10 3.46
CA ILE A 182 8.63 9.40 4.37
C ILE A 182 9.46 8.36 5.10
N THR A 183 9.44 8.38 6.43
CA THR A 183 10.22 7.42 7.18
C THR A 183 9.67 7.11 8.57
N ASP A 184 10.02 5.94 9.09
CA ASP A 184 9.60 5.39 10.39
C ASP A 184 10.84 4.89 11.16
N PRO A 185 11.67 5.81 11.71
CA PRO A 185 12.89 5.44 12.42
C PRO A 185 12.57 4.63 13.68
N PRO A 186 13.55 3.92 14.28
CA PRO A 186 13.35 3.24 15.56
C PRO A 186 12.86 4.22 16.64
N TYR A 187 12.09 3.72 17.60
CA TYR A 187 11.37 4.55 18.58
C TYR A 187 12.05 4.60 19.95
N ASN A 188 13.14 3.88 20.12
CA ASN A 188 13.88 3.76 21.38
C ASN A 188 13.04 3.14 22.52
N VAL A 189 12.10 2.25 22.18
CA VAL A 189 11.13 1.66 23.14
C VAL A 189 11.47 0.22 23.55
N ALA A 190 12.64 -0.29 23.15
CA ALA A 190 13.10 -1.66 23.37
C ALA A 190 12.05 -2.70 22.94
N TYR A 191 11.54 -2.54 21.71
CA TYR A 191 10.50 -3.41 21.18
C TYR A 191 10.98 -4.87 21.08
N THR A 192 10.21 -5.76 21.70
CA THR A 192 10.34 -7.21 21.56
C THR A 192 9.04 -7.76 20.98
N GLY A 193 9.13 -8.38 19.81
CA GLY A 193 7.99 -9.06 19.18
C GLY A 193 7.42 -10.16 20.07
N LYS A 194 6.11 -10.41 19.97
CA LYS A 194 5.41 -11.46 20.74
C LYS A 194 5.42 -12.85 20.06
N THR A 195 6.18 -13.01 18.97
CA THR A 195 6.35 -14.28 18.24
C THR A 195 7.45 -15.14 18.89
N SER A 196 7.51 -16.43 18.55
CA SER A 196 8.50 -17.39 19.07
C SER A 196 9.96 -16.98 18.86
N GLU A 197 10.23 -16.12 17.86
CA GLU A 197 11.56 -15.62 17.52
C GLU A 197 11.96 -14.31 18.23
N ALA A 198 11.06 -13.71 19.02
CA ALA A 198 11.31 -12.45 19.75
C ALA A 198 12.00 -11.36 18.90
N LEU A 199 11.48 -11.10 17.69
CA LEU A 199 12.03 -10.11 16.76
C LEU A 199 12.30 -8.77 17.46
N THR A 200 13.55 -8.33 17.42
CA THR A 200 14.01 -7.05 17.98
C THR A 200 14.32 -6.09 16.83
N ILE A 201 14.11 -4.79 17.06
CA ILE A 201 14.48 -3.75 16.10
C ILE A 201 15.90 -3.29 16.45
N GLN A 202 16.82 -3.32 15.48
CA GLN A 202 18.17 -2.83 15.69
C GLN A 202 18.13 -1.33 16.04
N ASN A 203 18.96 -0.90 16.99
CA ASN A 203 19.03 0.48 17.50
C ASN A 203 17.78 1.00 18.25
N ASP A 204 16.87 0.12 18.68
CA ASP A 204 15.64 0.52 19.42
C ASP A 204 15.84 0.62 20.95
N GLN A 205 17.08 0.60 21.44
CA GLN A 205 17.42 0.84 22.85
C GLN A 205 18.78 1.56 23.00
N MET A 206 18.72 2.85 23.28
CA MET A 206 19.83 3.79 23.38
C MET A 206 19.57 4.79 24.51
N GLU A 207 20.63 5.30 25.12
CA GLU A 207 20.54 6.49 25.98
C GLU A 207 20.01 7.68 25.15
N THR A 208 19.15 8.52 25.73
CA THR A 208 18.45 9.60 24.99
C THR A 208 19.40 10.50 24.19
N SER A 209 20.58 10.82 24.73
CA SER A 209 21.58 11.64 24.02
C SER A 209 22.20 10.93 22.82
N ALA A 210 22.42 9.61 22.91
CA ALA A 210 22.92 8.80 21.81
C ALA A 210 21.84 8.63 20.73
N PHE A 211 20.58 8.44 21.14
CA PHE A 211 19.44 8.35 20.23
C PHE A 211 19.22 9.66 19.45
N GLN A 212 19.28 10.81 20.15
CA GLN A 212 19.21 12.12 19.50
C GLN A 212 20.37 12.33 18.50
N ALA A 213 21.60 11.93 18.87
CA ALA A 213 22.76 12.04 17.99
C ALA A 213 22.60 11.16 16.73
N PHE A 214 22.06 9.94 16.90
CA PHE A 214 21.73 9.03 15.81
C PHE A 214 20.70 9.66 14.84
N LEU A 215 19.56 10.15 15.36
CA LEU A 215 18.53 10.81 14.53
C LEU A 215 19.09 12.03 13.81
N THR A 216 19.91 12.83 14.51
CA THR A 216 20.56 14.01 13.93
C THR A 216 21.48 13.62 12.78
N ALA A 217 22.30 12.58 12.95
CA ALA A 217 23.20 12.09 11.91
C ALA A 217 22.41 11.58 10.69
N ALA A 218 21.35 10.80 10.92
CA ALA A 218 20.50 10.29 9.84
C ALA A 218 19.86 11.44 9.03
N PHE A 219 19.24 12.41 9.70
CA PHE A 219 18.58 13.52 9.00
C PHE A 219 19.58 14.45 8.31
N GLN A 220 20.75 14.69 8.91
CA GLN A 220 21.83 15.47 8.27
C GLN A 220 22.48 14.75 7.09
N ALA A 221 22.47 13.40 7.06
CA ALA A 221 22.92 12.65 5.90
C ALA A 221 21.93 12.76 4.74
N VAL A 222 20.63 12.83 5.03
CA VAL A 222 19.56 13.03 4.03
C VAL A 222 19.51 14.46 3.48
N ASP A 223 19.78 15.48 4.31
CA ASP A 223 19.58 16.89 3.94
C ASP A 223 20.18 17.31 2.58
N PRO A 224 21.44 16.97 2.22
CA PRO A 224 22.03 17.39 0.94
C PRO A 224 21.24 16.94 -0.29
N HIS A 225 20.45 15.88 -0.16
CA HIS A 225 19.70 15.28 -1.26
C HIS A 225 18.24 15.72 -1.34
N LEU A 226 17.70 16.34 -0.28
CA LEU A 226 16.35 16.89 -0.30
C LEU A 226 16.30 18.19 -1.08
N LYS A 227 15.37 18.29 -2.02
CA LYS A 227 15.07 19.56 -2.70
C LYS A 227 14.60 20.59 -1.68
N ALA A 228 14.91 21.86 -1.94
CA ALA A 228 14.25 22.94 -1.22
C ALA A 228 12.73 22.83 -1.42
N GLY A 229 11.96 22.90 -0.34
CA GLY A 229 10.51 22.69 -0.35
C GLY A 229 10.06 21.21 -0.29
N ALA A 230 10.98 20.23 -0.34
CA ALA A 230 10.63 18.82 -0.17
C ALA A 230 9.94 18.61 1.19
N ALA A 231 8.77 17.99 1.17
CA ALA A 231 8.01 17.67 2.38
C ALA A 231 8.61 16.44 3.07
N PHE A 232 8.39 16.33 4.37
CA PHE A 232 8.72 15.13 5.14
C PHE A 232 7.56 14.67 6.03
N TYR A 233 7.51 13.36 6.25
CA TYR A 233 6.65 12.67 7.22
C TYR A 233 7.52 11.72 8.04
N ILE A 234 7.66 12.00 9.34
CA ILE A 234 8.54 11.24 10.24
C ILE A 234 7.69 10.69 11.39
N TRP A 235 7.46 9.39 11.36
CA TRP A 235 6.76 8.70 12.44
C TRP A 235 7.65 8.62 13.69
N HIS A 236 7.05 8.69 14.88
CA HIS A 236 7.81 8.62 16.14
C HIS A 236 6.98 8.06 17.30
N ALA A 237 7.65 7.67 18.39
CA ALA A 237 7.00 7.51 19.69
C ALA A 237 6.91 8.85 20.42
N ASP A 238 5.75 9.15 21.02
CA ASP A 238 5.55 10.44 21.70
C ASP A 238 6.49 10.66 22.90
N SER A 239 6.94 9.57 23.53
CA SER A 239 7.98 9.60 24.57
C SER A 239 9.31 10.20 24.11
N GLU A 240 9.62 10.11 22.81
CA GLU A 240 10.85 10.62 22.19
C GLU A 240 10.62 11.85 21.32
N ARG A 241 9.43 12.47 21.39
CA ARG A 241 9.03 13.64 20.58
C ARG A 241 10.10 14.72 20.50
N LEU A 242 10.75 15.04 21.63
CA LEU A 242 11.78 16.07 21.71
C LEU A 242 13.05 15.70 20.93
N SER A 243 13.49 14.45 21.01
CA SER A 243 14.66 13.93 20.30
C SER A 243 14.48 14.08 18.78
N PHE A 244 13.30 13.73 18.27
CA PHE A 244 12.93 13.89 16.86
C PHE A 244 12.87 15.37 16.44
N SER A 245 12.19 16.23 17.20
CA SER A 245 12.12 17.67 16.88
C SER A 245 13.49 18.34 16.88
N GLN A 246 14.35 17.97 17.82
CA GLN A 246 15.71 18.51 17.90
C GLN A 246 16.56 18.07 16.70
N ALA A 247 16.44 16.81 16.28
CA ALA A 247 17.12 16.32 15.09
C ALA A 247 16.64 17.03 13.80
N ILE A 248 15.32 17.23 13.64
CA ILE A 248 14.74 18.01 12.52
C ILE A 248 15.28 19.44 12.51
N SER A 249 15.28 20.10 13.67
CA SER A 249 15.82 21.46 13.83
C SER A 249 17.33 21.52 13.52
N ALA A 250 18.10 20.53 13.96
CA ALA A 250 19.54 20.42 13.71
C ALA A 250 19.88 20.14 12.24
N ALA A 251 18.97 19.52 11.48
CA ALA A 251 19.06 19.40 10.02
C ALA A 251 18.65 20.71 9.29
N GLY A 252 18.17 21.72 10.01
CA GLY A 252 17.71 22.98 9.44
C GLY A 252 16.32 22.90 8.80
N TRP A 253 15.55 21.86 9.12
CA TRP A 253 14.24 21.62 8.53
C TRP A 253 13.11 22.31 9.30
N LEU A 254 12.02 22.63 8.60
CA LEU A 254 10.89 23.33 9.18
C LEU A 254 9.80 22.35 9.58
N GLU A 255 9.78 21.98 10.86
CA GLU A 255 8.64 21.27 11.46
C GLU A 255 7.41 22.19 11.51
N LYS A 256 6.23 21.67 11.11
CA LYS A 256 5.00 22.46 11.03
C LYS A 256 3.86 21.90 11.85
N GLN A 257 3.63 20.61 11.76
CA GLN A 257 2.47 19.96 12.36
C GLN A 257 2.85 18.58 12.88
N CYS A 258 2.13 18.14 13.90
CA CYS A 258 2.11 16.74 14.29
C CYS A 258 0.76 16.16 13.83
N LEU A 259 0.84 15.15 12.97
CA LEU A 259 -0.29 14.41 12.45
C LEU A 259 -0.51 13.18 13.33
N ILE A 260 -1.76 12.79 13.55
CA ILE A 260 -2.11 11.67 14.42
C ILE A 260 -2.80 10.59 13.60
N TRP A 261 -2.18 9.41 13.54
CA TRP A 261 -2.83 8.18 13.08
C TRP A 261 -3.47 7.48 14.27
N VAL A 262 -4.78 7.29 14.24
CA VAL A 262 -5.50 6.54 15.28
C VAL A 262 -5.76 5.12 14.82
N LYS A 263 -5.48 4.16 15.69
CA LYS A 263 -5.65 2.71 15.49
C LYS A 263 -7.03 2.24 15.98
N ASP A 264 -7.51 1.10 15.50
CA ASP A 264 -8.88 0.63 15.84
C ASP A 264 -9.00 0.16 17.28
N SER A 265 -7.89 -0.36 17.81
CA SER A 265 -7.80 -0.90 19.16
C SER A 265 -6.61 -0.29 19.89
N PHE A 266 -6.79 -0.02 21.18
CA PHE A 266 -5.68 0.34 22.07
C PHE A 266 -4.71 -0.84 22.20
N VAL A 267 -3.41 -0.56 22.25
CA VAL A 267 -2.40 -1.54 22.61
C VAL A 267 -2.44 -1.71 24.13
N LEU A 268 -2.83 -2.90 24.61
CA LEU A 268 -2.87 -3.20 26.04
C LEU A 268 -1.45 -3.34 26.61
N GLY A 269 -1.14 -2.48 27.58
CA GLY A 269 0.08 -2.47 28.37
C GLY A 269 -0.21 -2.14 29.85
N ARG A 270 0.85 -2.04 30.65
CA ARG A 270 0.78 -1.80 32.11
C ARG A 270 0.69 -0.31 32.48
N GLN A 271 0.09 0.52 31.63
CA GLN A 271 -0.06 1.96 31.83
C GLN A 271 -1.50 2.33 32.16
N ASP A 272 -1.71 3.48 32.81
CA ASP A 272 -3.05 3.99 33.16
C ASP A 272 -3.88 4.31 31.91
N TYR A 273 -3.23 4.79 30.84
CA TYR A 273 -3.84 5.07 29.55
C TYR A 273 -3.18 4.22 28.47
N GLN A 274 -4.00 3.66 27.59
CA GLN A 274 -3.55 2.73 26.55
C GLN A 274 -3.37 3.47 25.22
N TRP A 275 -2.26 3.21 24.52
CA TRP A 275 -1.95 3.86 23.25
C TRP A 275 -2.90 3.38 22.14
N GLN A 276 -3.70 4.29 21.60
CA GLN A 276 -4.56 4.07 20.42
C GLN A 276 -4.12 4.92 19.23
N HIS A 277 -2.97 5.58 19.29
CA HIS A 277 -2.53 6.41 18.18
C HIS A 277 -1.02 6.35 18.01
N GLU A 278 -0.57 6.83 16.86
CA GLU A 278 0.81 7.02 16.49
C GLU A 278 0.98 8.42 15.88
N PRO A 279 1.87 9.25 16.43
CA PRO A 279 2.14 10.57 15.90
C PRO A 279 3.13 10.53 14.72
N CYS A 280 3.01 11.53 13.84
CA CYS A 280 3.86 11.74 12.67
C CYS A 280 4.19 13.22 12.52
N LEU A 281 5.48 13.57 12.48
CA LEU A 281 5.91 14.94 12.27
C LEU A 281 5.88 15.27 10.80
N TYR A 282 5.21 16.38 10.48
CA TYR A 282 5.07 16.91 9.14
C TYR A 282 5.71 18.28 9.03
N GLY A 283 6.41 18.50 7.92
CA GLY A 283 7.09 19.74 7.61
C GLY A 283 7.74 19.69 6.24
N TRP A 284 8.67 20.62 5.99
CA TRP A 284 9.43 20.64 4.74
C TRP A 284 10.80 21.29 4.90
N LYS A 285 11.70 21.03 3.95
CA LYS A 285 12.98 21.72 3.86
C LYS A 285 12.77 23.19 3.43
N PRO A 286 13.36 24.18 4.12
CA PRO A 286 13.27 25.59 3.71
C PRO A 286 13.90 25.87 2.33
N GLY A 287 13.67 27.09 1.82
CA GLY A 287 14.30 27.59 0.59
C GLY A 287 13.40 27.59 -0.64
N ALA A 288 12.28 26.87 -0.62
CA ALA A 288 11.24 26.96 -1.66
C ALA A 288 9.85 26.67 -1.08
N LYS A 289 8.82 26.85 -1.90
CA LYS A 289 7.45 26.44 -1.56
C LYS A 289 7.35 24.92 -1.66
N HIS A 290 6.73 24.29 -0.66
CA HIS A 290 6.39 22.87 -0.74
C HIS A 290 5.26 22.63 -1.74
N TYR A 291 5.14 21.40 -2.22
CA TYR A 291 4.01 20.99 -3.03
C TYR A 291 2.73 20.99 -2.18
N PHE A 292 1.78 21.85 -2.56
CA PHE A 292 0.51 21.99 -1.88
C PHE A 292 -0.63 21.57 -2.82
N VAL A 293 -1.35 20.51 -2.47
CA VAL A 293 -2.47 19.98 -3.26
C VAL A 293 -3.73 20.85 -3.27
N SER A 294 -3.72 21.99 -2.57
CA SER A 294 -4.87 22.90 -2.48
C SER A 294 -6.14 22.26 -1.92
N ASP A 295 -5.98 21.18 -1.17
CA ASP A 295 -7.07 20.54 -0.42
C ASP A 295 -7.08 21.08 1.02
N PHE A 296 -8.06 21.93 1.30
CA PHE A 296 -8.26 22.55 2.61
C PHE A 296 -9.08 21.68 3.56
N SER A 297 -9.52 20.48 3.14
CA SER A 297 -10.24 19.53 3.98
C SER A 297 -9.33 18.60 4.78
N LEU A 298 -8.01 18.66 4.55
CA LEU A 298 -7.03 17.83 5.24
C LEU A 298 -6.91 18.22 6.71
N SER A 299 -7.28 17.29 7.59
CA SER A 299 -7.14 17.39 9.04
C SER A 299 -5.77 16.87 9.50
N THR A 300 -5.30 17.33 10.67
CA THR A 300 -4.13 16.76 11.36
C THR A 300 -4.41 15.38 11.96
N VAL A 301 -5.66 14.91 11.92
CA VAL A 301 -6.03 13.54 12.27
C VAL A 301 -6.38 12.78 11.00
N PHE A 302 -5.76 11.62 10.79
CA PHE A 302 -6.02 10.81 9.60
C PHE A 302 -7.33 10.01 9.75
N GLU A 303 -8.32 10.40 8.94
CA GLU A 303 -9.65 9.78 8.81
C GLU A 303 -9.74 8.95 7.52
N THR A 304 -10.20 7.70 7.56
CA THR A 304 -10.79 7.04 6.38
C THR A 304 -12.06 6.31 6.80
N SER A 305 -13.12 6.44 5.99
CA SER A 305 -14.51 6.24 6.37
C SER A 305 -14.89 4.79 6.74
N LEU A 306 -15.68 4.67 7.80
CA LEU A 306 -16.63 3.57 7.98
C LEU A 306 -17.64 3.53 6.81
N GLU A 307 -17.95 2.30 6.40
CA GLU A 307 -18.89 1.92 5.37
C GLU A 307 -20.31 2.49 5.58
N GLU A 308 -21.10 2.51 4.50
CA GLU A 308 -22.48 3.00 4.40
C GLU A 308 -23.40 2.43 5.50
N LYS A 309 -23.61 3.19 6.59
CA LYS A 309 -24.63 2.89 7.59
C LYS A 309 -25.97 3.54 7.24
N SER A 310 -27.07 2.84 7.51
CA SER A 310 -28.42 3.34 7.29
C SER A 310 -28.73 4.57 8.18
N LYS A 311 -29.71 5.39 7.78
CA LYS A 311 -30.15 6.56 8.58
C LYS A 311 -30.55 6.20 10.02
N ALA A 312 -31.05 4.98 10.24
CA ALA A 312 -31.41 4.48 11.58
C ALA A 312 -30.17 4.16 12.43
N GLU A 313 -29.17 3.50 11.84
CA GLU A 313 -27.88 3.21 12.51
C GLU A 313 -27.07 4.49 12.76
N LEU A 314 -27.19 5.48 11.88
CA LEU A 314 -26.65 6.82 12.10
C LEU A 314 -27.31 7.50 13.29
N ILE A 315 -28.63 7.37 13.45
CA ILE A 315 -29.36 7.96 14.59
C ILE A 315 -28.99 7.26 15.90
N ASP A 316 -28.83 5.94 15.93
CA ASP A 316 -28.41 5.22 17.12
C ASP A 316 -26.93 5.46 17.47
N PHE A 317 -26.07 5.58 16.45
CA PHE A 317 -24.68 5.99 16.63
C PHE A 317 -24.57 7.44 17.16
N ILE A 318 -25.36 8.37 16.61
CA ILE A 318 -25.45 9.77 17.07
C ILE A 318 -25.96 9.85 18.51
N LYS A 319 -26.97 9.05 18.89
CA LYS A 319 -27.46 8.99 20.27
C LYS A 319 -26.41 8.46 21.24
N SER A 320 -25.62 7.46 20.83
CA SER A 320 -24.52 6.94 21.65
C SER A 320 -23.37 7.96 21.87
N TYR A 321 -23.27 8.97 20.99
CA TYR A 321 -22.33 10.09 21.08
C TYR A 321 -22.86 11.30 21.88
N GLN A 322 -24.17 11.40 22.12
CA GLN A 322 -24.81 12.58 22.73
C GLN A 322 -24.90 12.52 24.25
N GLU A 323 -24.62 11.36 24.87
CA GLU A 323 -24.51 11.23 26.33
C GLU A 323 -23.04 11.27 26.78
N GLY A 324 -22.44 12.47 26.70
CA GLY A 324 -21.29 12.85 27.54
C GLY A 324 -19.96 13.13 26.83
N GLN A 325 -19.80 14.38 26.39
CA GLN A 325 -18.57 15.13 26.06
C GLN A 325 -18.05 15.08 24.60
N PRO A 326 -17.67 16.24 24.03
CA PRO A 326 -17.44 16.42 22.60
C PRO A 326 -16.10 15.82 22.18
N THR A 327 -16.07 14.94 21.18
CA THR A 327 -14.80 14.49 20.62
C THR A 327 -14.82 14.39 19.09
N SER A 328 -13.74 14.90 18.50
CA SER A 328 -13.41 15.08 17.08
C SER A 328 -12.26 14.14 16.69
N ILE A 329 -12.54 12.83 16.61
CA ILE A 329 -11.54 11.75 16.52
C ILE A 329 -11.97 10.68 15.50
N LEU A 330 -10.99 10.08 14.81
CA LEU A 330 -11.11 9.11 13.72
C LEU A 330 -10.26 7.90 13.94
N ARG A 331 -10.37 6.86 13.08
CA ARG A 331 -9.87 5.50 13.32
C ARG A 331 -9.44 4.88 11.98
N VAL A 332 -8.27 4.25 11.91
CA VAL A 332 -7.71 3.59 10.72
C VAL A 332 -7.13 2.24 11.10
N ASN A 333 -7.47 1.22 10.31
CA ASN A 333 -7.13 -0.15 10.66
C ASN A 333 -5.65 -0.45 10.61
N ARG A 334 -5.13 -0.99 11.73
CA ARG A 334 -3.78 -1.57 11.75
C ARG A 334 -3.82 -2.84 10.89
N PRO A 335 -2.83 -3.11 10.02
CA PRO A 335 -2.74 -4.40 9.36
C PRO A 335 -2.66 -5.54 10.39
N GLN A 336 -3.16 -6.73 10.03
CA GLN A 336 -2.93 -7.92 10.84
C GLN A 336 -1.42 -8.13 11.01
N ALA A 337 -1.01 -8.57 12.21
CA ALA A 337 0.40 -8.85 12.48
C ALA A 337 0.89 -9.94 11.52
N ASN A 338 1.84 -9.61 10.66
CA ASN A 338 2.44 -10.52 9.68
C ASN A 338 3.83 -10.97 10.18
N GLN A 339 4.26 -12.17 9.78
CA GLN A 339 5.59 -12.72 10.11
C GLN A 339 6.72 -11.87 9.51
N ASP A 340 6.44 -11.13 8.43
CA ASP A 340 7.42 -10.37 7.65
C ASP A 340 7.99 -9.13 8.36
N HIS A 341 7.22 -8.42 9.18
CA HIS A 341 7.70 -7.28 9.97
C HIS A 341 6.75 -6.97 11.15
N PRO A 342 7.27 -6.73 12.38
CA PRO A 342 6.43 -6.58 13.58
C PRO A 342 5.53 -5.33 13.59
N THR A 343 5.94 -4.25 12.91
CA THR A 343 5.31 -2.91 12.95
C THR A 343 4.97 -2.32 11.57
N MET A 344 4.42 -3.12 10.65
CA MET A 344 4.05 -2.61 9.32
C MET A 344 2.95 -1.52 9.37
N LYS A 345 3.16 -0.40 8.66
CA LYS A 345 2.13 0.64 8.43
C LYS A 345 1.17 0.24 7.29
N PRO A 346 -0.13 0.59 7.38
CA PRO A 346 -1.09 0.33 6.30
C PRO A 346 -0.72 1.08 5.01
N LEU A 347 -0.83 0.43 3.85
CA LEU A 347 -0.53 1.05 2.56
C LEU A 347 -1.41 2.28 2.27
N ALA A 348 -2.70 2.22 2.62
CA ALA A 348 -3.65 3.33 2.43
C ALA A 348 -3.23 4.62 3.17
N LEU A 349 -2.57 4.48 4.33
CA LEU A 349 -2.04 5.61 5.09
C LEU A 349 -0.89 6.27 4.32
N ILE A 350 0.07 5.47 3.86
CA ILE A 350 1.24 5.96 3.10
C ILE A 350 0.81 6.52 1.73
N GLU A 351 -0.15 5.90 1.05
CA GLU A 351 -0.74 6.40 -0.20
C GLU A 351 -1.26 7.82 -0.05
N ARG A 352 -1.98 8.12 1.05
CA ARG A 352 -2.47 9.46 1.33
C ARG A 352 -1.33 10.48 1.43
N LEU A 353 -0.24 10.13 2.13
CA LEU A 353 0.92 11.03 2.29
C LEU A 353 1.59 11.31 0.94
N VAL A 354 1.84 10.24 0.16
CA VAL A 354 2.49 10.34 -1.15
C VAL A 354 1.65 11.19 -2.10
N ARG A 355 0.32 11.00 -2.15
CA ARG A 355 -0.57 11.81 -3.02
C ARG A 355 -0.58 13.29 -2.65
N HIS A 356 -0.47 13.63 -1.37
CA HIS A 356 -0.60 15.01 -0.90
C HIS A 356 0.69 15.82 -0.97
N SER A 357 1.84 15.15 -1.02
CA SER A 357 3.15 15.82 -0.98
C SER A 357 4.07 15.45 -2.16
N SER A 358 3.57 14.75 -3.18
CA SER A 358 4.32 14.46 -4.42
C SER A 358 3.43 14.42 -5.67
N ARG A 359 4.05 14.57 -6.84
CA ARG A 359 3.49 14.35 -8.18
C ARG A 359 3.91 12.99 -8.72
N GLN A 360 3.31 12.57 -9.83
CA GLN A 360 3.80 11.39 -10.54
C GLN A 360 5.25 11.62 -10.97
N GLU A 361 6.04 10.55 -10.96
CA GLU A 361 7.48 10.53 -11.29
C GLU A 361 8.40 11.26 -10.31
N ASP A 362 7.85 11.94 -9.29
CA ASP A 362 8.64 12.47 -8.16
C ASP A 362 9.34 11.33 -7.39
N VAL A 363 10.47 11.67 -6.78
CA VAL A 363 11.32 10.73 -6.03
C VAL A 363 10.98 10.79 -4.54
N VAL A 364 10.59 9.64 -4.00
CA VAL A 364 10.26 9.44 -2.59
C VAL A 364 11.37 8.63 -1.91
N LEU A 365 11.98 9.21 -0.87
CA LEU A 365 13.02 8.54 -0.07
C LEU A 365 12.40 7.96 1.22
N ASP A 366 12.84 6.75 1.58
CA ASP A 366 12.61 6.15 2.90
C ASP A 366 13.88 5.47 3.39
N THR A 367 14.50 5.97 4.47
CA THR A 367 15.77 5.42 4.97
C THR A 367 15.59 4.38 6.07
N PHE A 368 14.35 4.07 6.45
CA PHE A 368 13.99 3.06 7.44
C PHE A 368 12.85 2.22 6.85
N ALA A 369 13.15 1.53 5.75
CA ALA A 369 12.12 0.95 4.89
C ALA A 369 11.32 -0.18 5.57
N GLY A 370 11.90 -0.90 6.53
CA GLY A 370 11.26 -1.95 7.32
C GLY A 370 10.65 -3.04 6.45
N SER A 371 9.33 -2.94 6.23
CA SER A 371 8.56 -3.90 5.39
C SER A 371 8.44 -3.51 3.91
N GLY A 372 8.99 -2.36 3.50
CA GLY A 372 8.92 -1.86 2.12
C GLY A 372 7.57 -1.26 1.72
N SER A 373 6.73 -0.85 2.68
CA SER A 373 5.40 -0.28 2.37
C SER A 373 5.47 0.98 1.51
N THR A 374 6.43 1.88 1.74
CA THR A 374 6.63 3.09 0.93
C THR A 374 6.98 2.74 -0.52
N LEU A 375 7.83 1.74 -0.73
CA LEU A 375 8.19 1.22 -2.05
C LEU A 375 6.95 0.73 -2.82
N MET A 376 6.14 -0.13 -2.20
CA MET A 376 4.93 -0.69 -2.82
C MET A 376 3.92 0.39 -3.21
N VAL A 377 3.69 1.36 -2.32
CA VAL A 377 2.80 2.50 -2.62
C VAL A 377 3.34 3.34 -3.78
N CYS A 378 4.64 3.61 -3.81
CA CYS A 378 5.22 4.41 -4.89
C CYS A 378 5.06 3.72 -6.25
N GLU A 379 5.22 2.40 -6.30
CA GLU A 379 4.99 1.65 -7.54
C GLU A 379 3.53 1.77 -8.00
N GLN A 380 2.56 1.56 -7.10
CA GLN A 380 1.13 1.69 -7.39
C GLN A 380 0.72 3.11 -7.83
N LEU A 381 1.40 4.14 -7.31
CA LEU A 381 1.09 5.54 -7.55
C LEU A 381 1.91 6.18 -8.67
N ASN A 382 2.78 5.43 -9.36
CA ASN A 382 3.67 5.98 -10.39
C ASN A 382 4.63 7.04 -9.83
N ARG A 383 5.26 6.78 -8.68
CA ARG A 383 6.38 7.53 -8.10
C ARG A 383 7.64 6.66 -8.14
N ILE A 384 8.81 7.29 -8.08
CA ILE A 384 10.07 6.57 -7.93
C ILE A 384 10.36 6.50 -6.44
N ASN A 385 10.75 5.32 -5.93
CA ASN A 385 11.13 5.17 -4.53
C ASN A 385 12.55 4.64 -4.44
N TYR A 386 13.35 5.34 -3.65
CA TYR A 386 14.66 4.90 -3.20
C TYR A 386 14.56 4.63 -1.70
N SER A 387 14.88 3.39 -1.31
CA SER A 387 14.71 2.91 0.05
C SER A 387 16.00 2.36 0.62
N MET A 388 16.18 2.49 1.93
CA MET A 388 17.30 1.91 2.68
C MET A 388 16.77 1.12 3.87
N GLU A 389 17.37 -0.05 4.11
CA GLU A 389 17.10 -0.88 5.28
C GLU A 389 18.42 -1.42 5.83
N LEU A 390 18.58 -1.39 7.15
CA LEU A 390 19.83 -1.75 7.82
C LEU A 390 20.01 -3.27 7.89
N ASP A 391 18.94 -4.00 8.19
CA ASP A 391 19.00 -5.44 8.42
C ASP A 391 18.89 -6.22 7.09
N PRO A 392 19.90 -7.02 6.73
CA PRO A 392 19.86 -7.88 5.53
C PRO A 392 18.62 -8.77 5.45
N LYS A 393 18.08 -9.23 6.60
CA LYS A 393 16.87 -10.07 6.63
C LYS A 393 15.64 -9.29 6.16
N TYR A 394 15.52 -8.02 6.56
CA TYR A 394 14.41 -7.17 6.10
C TYR A 394 14.60 -6.75 4.65
N VAL A 395 15.83 -6.49 4.20
CA VAL A 395 16.13 -6.25 2.78
C VAL A 395 15.67 -7.44 1.93
N HIS A 396 16.05 -8.67 2.29
CA HIS A 396 15.62 -9.89 1.59
C HIS A 396 14.09 -9.99 1.53
N ARG A 397 13.39 -9.73 2.63
CA ARG A 397 11.92 -9.72 2.68
C ARG A 397 11.31 -8.66 1.76
N ILE A 398 11.89 -7.47 1.69
CA ILE A 398 11.41 -6.41 0.78
C ILE A 398 11.61 -6.84 -0.68
N LEU A 399 12.76 -7.42 -1.04
CA LEU A 399 13.03 -7.92 -2.39
C LEU A 399 12.00 -8.98 -2.82
N ASN A 400 11.81 -10.01 -1.99
CA ASN A 400 10.86 -11.10 -2.26
C ASN A 400 9.42 -10.58 -2.33
N ARG A 401 9.05 -9.66 -1.44
CA ARG A 401 7.72 -9.04 -1.45
C ARG A 401 7.49 -8.27 -2.74
N PHE A 402 8.45 -7.45 -3.16
CA PHE A 402 8.33 -6.65 -4.37
C PHE A 402 8.23 -7.53 -5.61
N GLU A 403 9.09 -8.53 -5.74
CA GLU A 403 9.02 -9.50 -6.85
C GLU A 403 7.67 -10.22 -6.88
N ARG A 404 7.23 -10.75 -5.73
CA ARG A 404 5.95 -11.46 -5.61
C ARG A 404 4.75 -10.59 -6.00
N GLU A 405 4.72 -9.33 -5.58
CA GLU A 405 3.56 -8.45 -5.78
C GLU A 405 3.57 -7.73 -7.14
N THR A 406 4.73 -7.57 -7.79
CA THR A 406 4.87 -6.82 -9.05
C THR A 406 5.29 -7.65 -10.26
N GLY A 407 5.86 -8.84 -10.04
CA GLY A 407 6.51 -9.65 -11.07
C GLY A 407 7.85 -9.09 -11.58
N ILE A 408 8.36 -7.99 -10.99
CA ILE A 408 9.63 -7.38 -11.38
C ILE A 408 10.76 -8.01 -10.57
N ILE A 409 11.67 -8.68 -11.27
CA ILE A 409 12.83 -9.35 -10.68
C ILE A 409 13.88 -8.30 -10.24
N PRO A 410 14.25 -8.24 -8.95
CA PRO A 410 15.30 -7.37 -8.46
C PRO A 410 16.66 -7.72 -9.05
N LYS A 411 17.47 -6.71 -9.36
CA LYS A 411 18.84 -6.90 -9.86
C LYS A 411 19.84 -6.24 -8.94
N GLN A 412 20.77 -7.00 -8.40
CA GLN A 412 21.88 -6.44 -7.65
C GLN A 412 22.79 -5.64 -8.60
N LEU A 413 23.11 -4.41 -8.21
CA LEU A 413 23.99 -3.49 -8.94
C LEU A 413 25.42 -3.53 -8.39
N PHE A 414 25.56 -3.64 -7.06
CA PHE A 414 26.84 -3.62 -6.34
C PHE A 414 26.84 -4.55 -5.13
#